data_AF-U6CWW7-F1
#
_entry.id   AF-U6CWW7-F1
#
_cell.length_a   1.000
_cell.length_b   1.000
_cell.length_c   1.000
_cell.angle_alpha   90.00
_cell.angle_beta   90.00
_cell.angle_gamma   90.00
#
_symmetry.space_group_name_H-M   'P 1'
#
loop_
_entity.id
_entity.type
_entity.pdbx_description
1 polymer ?
#
loop_
_entity_poly.entity_id
_entity_poly.type
_entity_poly.pdbx_seq_one_letter_code
_entity_poly.pdbx_strand_id
1 'polypeptide(L)'
;SVCKCREPFVPILKESHPLYNKVRTGQVPNCAVPCYQPSFSPDERTFATFWIGLWSVLCFISTSTTVATFLIDMERFRYPERPIIFL
;
A
#
# COMPACT_ATOMS: atom_id res chain seq x y z
N SER A 1 -30.82 -22.69 2.37
CA SER A 1 -30.67 -21.35 1.76
C SER A 1 -29.47 -21.37 0.83
N VAL A 2 -29.56 -20.78 -0.37
CA VAL A 2 -28.44 -20.74 -1.34
C VAL A 2 -27.72 -19.40 -1.19
N CYS A 3 -26.41 -19.42 -0.95
CA CYS A 3 -25.58 -18.20 -0.90
C CYS A 3 -25.41 -17.62 -2.32
N LYS A 4 -25.48 -16.29 -2.44
CA LYS A 4 -25.27 -15.57 -3.72
C LYS A 4 -24.26 -14.44 -3.53
N CYS A 5 -23.50 -14.15 -4.58
CA CYS A 5 -22.62 -12.98 -4.61
C CYS A 5 -23.49 -11.71 -4.62
N ARG A 6 -23.29 -10.83 -3.64
CA ARG A 6 -24.03 -9.58 -3.50
C ARG A 6 -23.06 -8.41 -3.47
N GLU A 7 -23.51 -7.25 -3.92
CA GLU A 7 -22.80 -5.98 -3.74
C GLU A 7 -22.37 -5.84 -2.26
N PRO A 8 -21.12 -5.42 -1.96
CA PRO A 8 -20.13 -4.80 -2.85
C PRO A 8 -19.24 -5.77 -3.65
N PHE A 9 -19.42 -7.08 -3.51
CA PHE A 9 -18.59 -8.08 -4.20
C PHE A 9 -18.95 -8.20 -5.68
N VAL A 10 -17.95 -8.48 -6.51
CA VAL A 10 -18.08 -8.54 -7.97
C VAL A 10 -17.98 -10.00 -8.44
N PRO A 11 -18.91 -10.49 -9.26
CA PRO A 11 -18.84 -11.84 -9.81
C PRO A 11 -17.83 -11.92 -10.97
N ILE A 12 -17.00 -12.95 -10.96
CA ILE A 12 -16.07 -13.28 -12.06
C ILE A 12 -16.77 -14.26 -13.00
N LEU A 13 -17.34 -13.73 -14.08
CA LEU A 13 -18.07 -14.54 -15.08
C LEU A 13 -17.17 -15.09 -16.19
N LYS A 14 -16.02 -14.44 -16.42
CA LYS A 14 -15.16 -14.74 -17.57
C LYS A 14 -14.19 -15.88 -17.25
N GLU A 15 -14.30 -16.98 -17.98
CA GLU A 15 -13.45 -18.16 -17.81
C GLU A 15 -11.98 -17.92 -18.16
N SER A 16 -11.72 -16.95 -19.05
CA SER A 16 -10.36 -16.49 -19.37
C SER A 16 -9.69 -15.69 -18.24
N HIS A 17 -10.43 -15.33 -17.19
CA HIS A 17 -9.87 -14.55 -16.10
C HIS A 17 -9.00 -15.47 -15.22
N PRO A 18 -7.77 -15.07 -14.84
CA PRO A 18 -6.84 -15.95 -14.13
C PRO A 18 -7.34 -16.42 -12.75
N LEU A 19 -8.34 -15.72 -12.21
CA LEU A 19 -8.98 -16.02 -10.92
C LEU A 19 -10.28 -16.84 -11.05
N TYR A 20 -10.71 -17.17 -12.26
CA TYR A 20 -11.88 -18.03 -12.48
C TYR A 20 -11.67 -19.40 -11.85
N ASN A 21 -12.66 -19.86 -11.09
CA ASN A 21 -12.69 -21.04 -10.23
C ASN A 21 -11.57 -21.12 -9.16
N LYS A 22 -10.78 -20.07 -8.97
CA LYS A 22 -9.74 -20.01 -7.94
C LYS A 22 -10.14 -19.21 -6.70
N VAL A 23 -11.03 -18.23 -6.86
CA VAL A 23 -11.51 -17.42 -5.72
C VAL A 23 -12.85 -17.91 -5.21
N ARG A 24 -12.98 -17.95 -3.89
CA ARG A 24 -14.24 -18.25 -3.19
C ARG A 24 -14.40 -17.27 -2.04
N THR A 25 -15.54 -16.59 -1.97
CA THR A 25 -15.90 -15.72 -0.85
C THR A 25 -17.00 -16.42 -0.05
N GLY A 26 -16.67 -16.86 1.16
CA GLY A 26 -17.54 -17.73 1.95
C GLY A 26 -17.80 -19.07 1.23
N GLN A 27 -19.07 -19.34 0.89
CA GLN A 27 -19.48 -20.54 0.13
C GLN A 27 -19.75 -20.26 -1.35
N VAL A 28 -19.49 -19.05 -1.85
CA VAL A 28 -19.78 -18.65 -3.24
C VAL A 28 -18.49 -18.67 -4.07
N PRO A 29 -18.38 -19.54 -5.09
CA PRO A 29 -17.26 -19.51 -6.03
C PRO A 29 -17.36 -18.30 -6.96
N ASN A 30 -16.22 -17.84 -7.48
CA ASN A 30 -16.17 -16.75 -8.46
C ASN A 30 -16.75 -15.42 -7.95
N CYS A 31 -16.72 -15.18 -6.66
CA CYS A 31 -17.13 -13.92 -6.04
C CYS A 31 -15.88 -13.29 -5.43
N ALA A 32 -15.52 -12.08 -5.87
CA ALA A 32 -14.29 -11.40 -5.46
C ALA A 32 -14.58 -10.02 -4.87
N VAL A 33 -13.63 -9.52 -4.07
CA VAL A 33 -13.66 -8.16 -3.54
C VAL A 33 -13.26 -7.20 -4.67
N PRO A 34 -13.98 -6.10 -4.89
CA PRO A 34 -13.54 -5.07 -5.84
C PRO A 34 -12.22 -4.46 -5.37
N CYS A 35 -11.37 -4.05 -6.34
CA CYS A 35 -10.13 -3.32 -6.05
C CYS A 35 -10.39 -2.05 -5.23
N TYR A 36 -11.51 -1.38 -5.52
CA TYR A 36 -11.95 -0.20 -4.80
C TYR A 36 -13.12 -0.56 -3.89
N GLN A 37 -12.88 -0.45 -2.58
CA GLN A 37 -13.93 -0.49 -1.57
C GLN A 37 -14.98 0.61 -1.84
N PRO A 38 -16.27 0.26 -2.01
CA PRO A 38 -17.32 1.23 -2.30
C PRO A 38 -17.68 2.12 -1.11
N SER A 39 -17.21 1.80 0.10
CA SER A 39 -17.34 2.63 1.29
C SER A 39 -16.32 3.77 1.37
N PHE A 40 -15.28 3.76 0.54
CA PHE A 40 -14.29 4.83 0.48
C PHE A 40 -14.70 5.79 -0.63
N SER A 41 -15.23 6.95 -0.22
CA SER A 41 -15.59 8.01 -1.16
C SER A 41 -14.34 8.43 -1.98
N PRO A 42 -14.51 8.87 -3.25
CA PRO A 42 -13.38 9.30 -4.08
C PRO A 42 -12.57 10.42 -3.41
N ASP A 43 -13.22 11.24 -2.59
CA ASP A 43 -12.62 12.34 -1.85
C ASP A 43 -11.70 11.84 -0.73
N GLU A 44 -12.15 10.84 0.06
CA GLU A 44 -11.33 10.23 1.11
C GLU A 44 -10.09 9.52 0.54
N ARG A 45 -10.20 8.90 -0.63
CA ARG A 45 -9.05 8.26 -1.32
C ARG A 45 -8.00 9.29 -1.71
N THR A 46 -8.46 10.42 -2.23
CA THR A 46 -7.57 11.50 -2.67
C THR A 46 -6.86 12.12 -1.47
N PHE A 47 -7.58 12.35 -0.37
CA PHE A 47 -6.99 12.79 0.89
C PHE A 47 -5.95 11.80 1.41
N ALA A 48 -6.26 10.51 1.48
CA ALA A 48 -5.32 9.49 1.97
C ALA A 48 -4.06 9.40 1.10
N THR A 49 -4.22 9.44 -0.23
CA THR A 49 -3.08 9.39 -1.17
C THR A 49 -2.21 10.63 -1.03
N PHE A 50 -2.82 11.81 -0.96
CA PHE A 50 -2.11 13.07 -0.76
C PHE A 50 -1.37 13.09 0.59
N TRP A 51 -2.04 12.64 1.65
CA TRP A 51 -1.47 12.58 2.99
C TRP A 51 -0.26 11.65 3.05
N ILE A 52 -0.40 10.40 2.58
CA ILE A 52 0.70 9.43 2.54
C ILE A 52 1.85 9.96 1.66
N GLY A 53 1.53 10.54 0.51
CA GLY A 53 2.51 11.19 -0.36
C GLY A 53 3.29 12.28 0.36
N LEU A 54 2.59 13.21 1.02
CA LEU A 54 3.19 14.32 1.77
C LEU A 54 4.13 13.82 2.86
N TRP A 55 3.68 12.89 3.71
CA TRP A 55 4.50 12.36 4.79
C TRP A 55 5.69 11.55 4.29
N SER A 56 5.51 10.76 3.23
CA SER A 56 6.63 10.00 2.64
C SER A 56 7.74 10.91 2.11
N VAL A 57 7.39 12.03 1.47
CA VAL A 57 8.36 13.02 0.97
C VAL A 57 9.07 13.71 2.14
N LEU A 58 8.35 14.09 3.19
CA LEU A 58 8.97 14.68 4.39
C LEU A 58 9.95 13.72 5.06
N CYS A 59 9.58 12.43 5.20
CA CYS A 59 10.46 11.40 5.73
C CYS A 59 11.71 11.20 4.85
N PHE A 60 11.53 11.22 3.52
CA PHE A 60 12.63 11.09 2.57
C PHE A 60 13.61 12.27 2.69
N ILE A 61 13.10 13.50 2.75
CA ILE A 61 13.93 14.71 2.93
C ILE A 61 14.67 14.67 4.27
N SER A 62 14.01 14.29 5.36
CA SER A 62 14.66 14.19 6.67
C SER A 62 15.80 13.18 6.64
N THR A 63 15.54 11.98 6.10
CA THR A 63 16.55 10.92 5.99
C THR A 63 17.71 11.34 5.08
N SER A 64 17.39 11.93 3.93
CA SER A 64 18.39 12.43 2.97
C SER A 64 19.24 13.54 3.58
N THR A 65 18.65 14.43 4.38
CA THR A 65 19.38 15.51 5.05
C THR A 65 20.33 14.91 6.09
N THR A 66 19.86 13.96 6.91
CA THR A 66 20.72 13.25 7.87
C THR A 66 21.87 12.54 7.15
N VAL A 67 21.60 11.81 6.06
CA VAL A 67 22.63 11.14 5.25
C VAL A 67 23.60 12.15 4.63
N ALA A 68 23.10 13.25 4.06
CA ALA A 68 23.93 14.29 3.46
C ALA A 68 24.84 14.95 4.50
N THR A 69 24.32 15.27 5.68
CA THR A 69 25.11 15.80 6.81
C THR A 69 26.19 14.81 7.23
N PHE A 70 25.86 13.52 7.36
CA PHE A 70 26.85 12.47 7.64
C PHE A 70 27.92 12.38 6.55
N LEU A 71 27.58 12.53 5.27
CA LEU A 71 28.53 12.47 4.16
C LEU A 71 29.45 13.70 4.10
N ILE A 72 28.93 14.90 4.38
CA ILE A 72 29.71 16.13 4.40
C ILE A 72 30.68 16.15 5.59
N ASP A 73 30.23 15.74 6.77
CA ASP A 73 31.06 15.68 7.99
C ASP A 73 31.78 14.33 8.18
N MET A 74 31.76 13.46 7.16
CA MET A 74 32.48 12.18 7.18
C MET A 74 34.00 12.36 7.01
N GLU A 75 34.43 13.47 6.40
CA GLU A 75 35.85 13.70 6.08
C GLU A 75 36.71 13.95 7.33
N ARG A 76 36.14 14.41 8.44
CA ARG A 76 36.95 14.76 9.63
C ARG A 76 37.19 13.58 10.57
N PHE A 77 36.36 12.54 10.55
CA PHE A 77 36.46 11.42 11.51
C PHE A 77 36.31 10.06 10.84
N ARG A 78 37.46 9.39 10.62
CA ARG A 78 37.53 7.97 10.26
C ARG A 78 37.05 7.10 11.44
N TYR A 79 35.75 6.76 11.45
CA TYR A 79 35.08 5.59 12.07
C TYR A 79 35.20 5.34 13.60
N PRO A 80 34.23 4.66 14.28
CA PRO A 80 32.88 4.26 13.89
C PRO A 80 31.81 4.63 14.97
N GLU A 81 31.20 5.80 14.91
CA GLU A 81 30.07 6.16 15.80
C GLU A 81 28.69 5.84 15.22
N ARG A 82 28.42 4.53 15.14
CA ARG A 82 27.19 3.88 15.66
C ARG A 82 25.80 4.18 15.02
N PRO A 83 24.89 3.20 15.11
CA PRO A 83 23.85 2.94 14.13
C PRO A 83 22.57 3.72 14.45
N ILE A 84 22.33 4.85 13.78
CA ILE A 84 21.03 5.53 13.82
C ILE A 84 20.17 5.15 12.59
N ILE A 85 20.76 4.45 11.61
CA ILE A 85 20.17 4.14 10.30
C ILE A 85 19.50 2.75 10.25
N PHE A 86 19.07 2.21 11.39
CA PHE A 86 18.42 0.87 11.49
C PHE A 86 16.98 0.99 12.00
N LEU A 87 16.20 1.93 11.46
CA LEU A 87 14.77 2.07 11.75
C LEU A 87 13.96 2.21 10.46
#